data_AF-A0A4R2I751-F1
#
_entry.id   AF-A0A4R2I751-F1
#
_cell.length_a   1.000
_cell.length_b   1.000
_cell.length_c   1.000
_cell.angle_alpha   90.00
_cell.angle_beta   90.00
_cell.angle_gamma   90.00
#
_symmetry.space_group_name_H-M   'P 1'
#
loop_
_entity.id
_entity.type
_entity.pdbx_description
1 polymer ?
#
loop_
_entity_poly.entity_id
_entity_poly.type
_entity_poly.pdbx_seq_one_letter_code
_entity_poly.pdbx_strand_id
1 'polypeptide(L)' 'MASYYLWRSKFGGLSVPEAKRLKELETENGRLKKLLAEQVLENEVIKEALRKKW' A
#
# COMPACT_ATOMS: atom_id res chain seq x y z
N MET A 1 -24.98 -10.62 -8.88
CA MET A 1 -25.16 -10.51 -7.41
C MET A 1 -23.86 -10.44 -6.62
N ALA A 2 -22.78 -11.13 -7.01
CA ALA A 2 -21.52 -11.16 -6.25
C ALA A 2 -20.93 -9.77 -5.92
N SER A 3 -20.99 -8.81 -6.87
CA SER A 3 -20.41 -7.47 -6.67
C SER A 3 -21.11 -6.64 -5.60
N TYR A 4 -22.44 -6.79 -5.43
CA TYR A 4 -23.19 -6.05 -4.42
C TYR A 4 -22.94 -6.58 -3.00
N TYR A 5 -22.94 -7.91 -2.83
CA TYR A 5 -22.65 -8.53 -1.53
C TYR A 5 -21.21 -8.28 -1.08
N LEU A 6 -20.24 -8.31 -2.00
CA LEU A 6 -18.85 -7.97 -1.69
C LEU A 6 -18.71 -6.51 -1.25
N TRP A 7 -19.40 -5.60 -1.93
CA TRP A 7 -19.41 -4.19 -1.57
C TRP A 7 -20.07 -3.96 -0.20
N ARG A 8 -21.24 -4.57 0.06
CA ARG A 8 -21.90 -4.48 1.37
C ARG A 8 -21.09 -5.12 2.50
N SER A 9 -20.36 -6.20 2.25
CA SER A 9 -19.48 -6.80 3.26
C SER A 9 -18.31 -5.87 3.63
N LYS A 10 -17.69 -5.23 2.63
CA LYS A 10 -16.52 -4.36 2.85
C LYS A 10 -16.89 -2.94 3.32
N PHE A 11 -18.05 -2.42 2.90
CA PHE A 11 -18.43 -1.02 3.10
C PHE A 11 -19.82 -0.83 3.72
N GLY A 12 -20.50 -1.89 4.15
CA GLY A 12 -21.92 -1.83 4.53
C GLY A 12 -22.26 -0.96 5.74
N GLY A 13 -21.26 -0.60 6.56
CA GLY A 13 -21.39 0.36 7.65
C GLY A 13 -20.82 1.76 7.33
N LEU A 14 -20.29 1.96 6.13
CA LEU A 14 -19.68 3.21 5.70
C LEU A 14 -20.64 3.97 4.77
N SER A 15 -20.74 5.28 4.96
CA SER A 15 -21.34 6.16 3.96
C SER A 15 -20.54 6.10 2.65
N VAL A 16 -21.16 6.46 1.53
CA VAL A 16 -20.49 6.49 0.21
C VAL A 16 -19.21 7.35 0.21
N PRO A 17 -19.19 8.55 0.84
CA PRO A 17 -17.96 9.34 0.98
C PRO A 17 -16.86 8.62 1.77
N GLU A 18 -17.19 7.93 2.87
CA GLU A 18 -16.22 7.19 3.68
C GLU A 18 -15.66 5.99 2.91
N ALA A 19 -16.50 5.26 2.18
CA ALA A 19 -16.07 4.15 1.33
C ALA A 19 -15.12 4.61 0.21
N LYS A 20 -15.39 5.77 -0.41
CA LYS A 20 -14.51 6.38 -1.41
C LYS A 20 -13.16 6.77 -0.79
N ARG A 21 -13.19 7.44 0.36
CA ARG A 21 -11.98 7.85 1.09
C ARG A 21 -11.13 6.65 1.50
N LEU A 22 -11.76 5.57 1.96
CA LEU A 22 -11.07 4.33 2.31
C LEU A 22 -10.34 3.74 1.10
N LYS A 23 -10.98 3.69 -0.06
CA LYS A 23 -10.35 3.17 -1.29
C LYS A 23 -9.15 4.01 -1.76
N GLU A 24 -9.25 5.33 -1.64
CA GLU A 24 -8.14 6.25 -1.94
C GLU A 24 -6.95 6.01 -0.99
N LEU A 25 -7.22 5.88 0.30
CA LEU A 25 -6.19 5.58 1.30
C LEU A 25 -5.55 4.20 1.10
N GLU A 26 -6.34 3.17 0.76
CA GLU A 26 -5.82 1.84 0.43
C GLU A 26 -4.87 1.89 -0.78
N THR A 27 -5.23 2.65 -1.80
CA THR A 27 -4.41 2.84 -3.02
C THR A 27 -3.09 3.54 -2.68
N GLU A 28 -3.17 4.65 -1.94
CA GLU A 28 -1.98 5.42 -1.59
C GLU A 28 -1.06 4.64 -0.64
N ASN A 29 -1.62 3.90 0.33
CA ASN A 29 -0.84 3.03 1.21
C ASN A 29 -0.07 1.96 0.41
N GLY A 30 -0.71 1.37 -0.61
CA GLY A 30 -0.06 0.43 -1.52
C GLY A 30 1.12 1.06 -2.28
N ARG A 31 0.92 2.28 -2.81
CA ARG A 31 1.97 3.03 -3.50
C ARG A 31 3.15 3.35 -2.57
N LEU A 32 2.86 3.81 -1.36
CA LEU A 32 3.88 4.16 -0.35
C LEU A 32 4.68 2.93 0.10
N LYS A 33 4.02 1.79 0.34
CA LYS A 33 4.71 0.54 0.68
C LYS A 33 5.67 0.08 -0.42
N LYS A 34 5.26 0.20 -1.69
CA LYS A 34 6.12 -0.13 -2.83
C LYS A 34 7.37 0.74 -2.86
N LEU A 35 7.20 2.06 -2.78
CA LEU A 35 8.32 3.01 -2.77
C LEU A 35 9.26 2.77 -1.60
N LEU A 36 8.72 2.46 -0.41
CA LEU A 36 9.53 2.14 0.76
C LEU A 36 10.35 0.86 0.54
N ALA A 37 9.75 -0.20 -0.02
CA ALA A 37 10.46 -1.44 -0.29
C ALA A 37 11.60 -1.24 -1.29
N GLU A 38 11.36 -0.48 -2.36
CA GLU A 38 12.38 -0.12 -3.35
C GLU A 38 13.53 0.65 -2.68
N GLN A 39 13.21 1.67 -1.89
CA GLN A 39 14.22 2.49 -1.19
C GLN A 39 15.01 1.69 -0.15
N VAL A 40 14.37 0.76 0.57
CA VAL A 40 15.06 -0.13 1.51
C VAL A 40 16.05 -1.02 0.78
N LEU A 41 15.63 -1.62 -0.35
CA LEU A 41 16.50 -2.48 -1.15
C LEU A 41 17.72 -1.70 -1.69
N GLU A 42 17.51 -0.51 -2.24
CA GLU A 42 18.61 0.34 -2.72
C GLU A 42 19.60 0.67 -1.61
N ASN A 43 19.09 1.02 -0.42
CA ASN A 43 19.92 1.30 0.75
C ASN A 43 20.72 0.07 1.21
N GLU A 44 20.13 -1.12 1.18
CA GLU A 44 20.83 -2.36 1.53
C GLU A 44 21.98 -2.65 0.57
N VAL A 45 21.75 -2.49 -0.74
CA VAL A 45 22.77 -2.64 -1.78
C VAL A 45 23.92 -1.65 -1.56
N ILE A 46 23.62 -0.37 -1.31
CA ILE A 46 24.63 0.65 -1.04
C ILE A 46 25.46 0.28 0.20
N LYS A 47 24.80 -0.10 1.29
CA LYS A 47 25.48 -0.50 2.53
C LYS A 47 26.36 -1.72 2.32
N GLU A 48 25.93 -2.70 1.54
CA GLU A 48 26.74 -3.88 1.23
C GLU A 48 27.96 -3.53 0.37
N ALA A 49 27.80 -2.69 -0.65
CA ALA A 49 28.90 -2.22 -1.47
C ALA A 49 29.95 -1.46 -0.66
N LEU A 50 29.52 -0.64 0.31
CA LEU A 50 30.42 0.06 1.23
C LEU A 50 31.14 -0.89 2.18
N ARG A 51 30.48 -1.94 2.67
CA ARG A 51 31.11 -2.97 3.52
C ARG A 51 32.20 -3.75 2.80
N LYS A 52 32.05 -4.02 1.50
CA LYS A 52 33.05 -4.76 0.69
C LYS A 52 34.25 -3.92 0.25
N LYS A 53 34.18 -2.58 0.40
CA LYS A 53 35.25 -1.65 0.01
C LYS A 53 36.35 -1.49 1.06
N TRP A 54 36.16 -2.06 2.25
CA TRP A 54 37.09 -2.09 3.38
C TRP A 54 37.30 -3.53 3.82
#